data_AF-W4JYL8-F1
#
_entry.id   AF-W4JYL8-F1
#
_cell.length_a   1.000
_cell.length_b   1.000
_cell.length_c   1.000
_cell.angle_alpha   90.00
_cell.angle_beta   90.00
_cell.angle_gamma   90.00
#
_symmetry.space_group_name_H-M   'P 1'
#
loop_
_entity.id
_entity.type
_entity.pdbx_description
1 polymer ?
#
loop_
_entity_poly.entity_id
_entity_poly.type
_entity_poly.pdbx_seq_one_letter_code
_entity_poly.pdbx_strand_id
1 'polypeptide(L)'
;MGVSGLTPFLQKTCPQVIQKLTNRLQGLSGKTVVIDGTLITQRFHFAPMPHPYRHVLGWYRLLKELKDNGVNAICVFDGKERSLAKSDEIERRRQVRRVDYARSLIESERLQRLQNLTKVLENYRCLNPSKRQHAFETLKTILSKPQDLDASLAAELESIVLSTGGRDVQQSADDDWLGLFDESEIKQILLEDMDVPSSLQGQPAWDVEPFQTRNPSHISQRDPEDTSFSSYDQNYQEDISSSLEALYLSYRRSTARLDGLSAPTFSAIRKSVQTDDSSDARAEIAMSKSQHQLTLAEGQFWEGLVKSGLPAEGDDALESRLSTIANKSSVIAESYLRRRNPPSSETYQESKAILHAMGVPCIESTGPFEAEALASSLVLHGLADYVASEDTDVLVYEAALIRNITSRSEPLILVSGTDVRTSLNLDRASYVDFVLLLGTDFSQRIKNVGPQRALKFIREHGSIEHILEHETQYSPRQPPELYLKQVRLARSVFETLPPLPSPELLQPGEYNDKEVCDVLRRYQLSRFMASDDWDSSAALEGNYFFDNPAAA
;
A
#
# COMPACT_ATOMS: atom_id res chain seq x y z
N MET A 1 -3.01 -6.69 6.77
CA MET A 1 -4.22 -5.91 7.07
C MET A 1 -4.98 -6.59 8.19
N GLY A 2 -5.50 -5.81 9.13
CA GLY A 2 -6.18 -6.27 10.32
C GLY A 2 -5.28 -6.71 11.48
N VAL A 3 -5.78 -7.68 12.25
CA VAL A 3 -5.18 -8.17 13.50
C VAL A 3 -3.74 -8.70 13.35
N SER A 4 -2.81 -8.04 14.02
CA SER A 4 -1.38 -8.36 13.96
C SER A 4 -1.06 -9.75 14.55
N GLY A 5 -0.32 -10.56 13.80
CA GLY A 5 0.16 -11.88 14.28
C GLY A 5 -0.91 -12.95 14.50
N LEU A 6 -2.20 -12.68 14.19
CA LEU A 6 -3.30 -13.63 14.39
C LEU A 6 -3.15 -14.88 13.51
N THR A 7 -2.94 -14.72 12.21
CA THR A 7 -2.87 -15.88 11.28
C THR A 7 -1.74 -16.87 11.65
N PRO A 8 -0.48 -16.46 11.87
CA PRO A 8 0.57 -17.38 12.30
C PRO A 8 0.28 -18.04 13.66
N PHE A 9 -0.39 -17.31 14.57
CA PHE A 9 -0.80 -17.85 15.86
C PHE A 9 -1.85 -18.96 15.71
N LEU A 10 -2.87 -18.75 14.87
CA LEU A 10 -3.91 -19.74 14.59
C LEU A 10 -3.32 -20.99 13.92
N GLN A 11 -2.42 -20.83 12.95
CA GLN A 11 -1.72 -21.95 12.30
C GLN A 11 -0.99 -22.85 13.29
N LYS A 12 -0.43 -22.27 14.36
CA LYS A 12 0.30 -23.03 15.39
C LYS A 12 -0.62 -23.62 16.46
N THR A 13 -1.67 -22.89 16.85
CA THR A 13 -2.45 -23.18 18.07
C THR A 13 -3.74 -23.95 17.78
N CYS A 14 -4.39 -23.63 16.66
CA CYS A 14 -5.66 -24.24 16.25
C CYS A 14 -5.70 -24.43 14.72
N PRO A 15 -4.78 -25.20 14.12
CA PRO A 15 -4.68 -25.35 12.66
C PRO A 15 -5.98 -25.85 12.00
N GLN A 16 -6.83 -26.56 12.74
CA GLN A 16 -8.11 -27.08 12.25
C GLN A 16 -9.09 -25.99 11.79
N VAL A 17 -8.96 -24.74 12.28
CA VAL A 17 -9.84 -23.62 11.88
C VAL A 17 -9.46 -23.05 10.52
N ILE A 18 -8.30 -23.44 9.98
CA ILE A 18 -7.78 -22.95 8.70
C ILE A 18 -7.97 -24.06 7.66
N GLN A 19 -9.01 -23.89 6.85
CA GLN A 19 -9.33 -24.83 5.78
C GLN A 19 -8.70 -24.35 4.47
N LYS A 20 -7.93 -25.22 3.81
CA LYS A 20 -7.37 -24.95 2.48
C LYS A 20 -8.27 -25.59 1.43
N LEU A 21 -8.85 -24.80 0.54
CA LEU A 21 -9.71 -25.31 -0.53
C LEU A 21 -8.83 -25.77 -1.71
N THR A 22 -8.69 -27.09 -1.88
CA THR A 22 -7.82 -27.69 -2.90
C THR A 22 -8.30 -27.45 -4.33
N ASN A 23 -9.60 -27.26 -4.53
CA ASN A 23 -10.21 -27.04 -5.84
C ASN A 23 -10.64 -25.57 -6.06
N ARG A 24 -10.00 -24.63 -5.33
CA ARG A 24 -10.31 -23.19 -5.35
C ARG A 24 -11.83 -22.91 -5.30
N LEU A 25 -12.36 -22.20 -6.29
CA LEU A 25 -13.75 -21.75 -6.36
C LEU A 25 -14.74 -22.88 -6.70
N GLN A 26 -14.29 -24.03 -7.23
CA GLN A 26 -15.19 -25.14 -7.54
C GLN A 26 -15.92 -25.66 -6.29
N GLY A 27 -15.25 -25.60 -5.13
CA GLY A 27 -15.85 -25.97 -3.84
C GLY A 27 -16.90 -24.99 -3.34
N LEU A 28 -17.09 -23.84 -4.00
CA LEU A 28 -18.01 -22.78 -3.64
C LEU A 28 -19.19 -22.67 -4.62
N SER A 29 -19.40 -23.65 -5.49
CA SER A 29 -20.49 -23.61 -6.45
C SER A 29 -21.86 -23.46 -5.77
N GLY A 30 -22.68 -22.53 -6.25
CA GLY A 30 -23.98 -22.17 -5.67
C GLY A 30 -23.90 -21.27 -4.44
N LYS A 31 -22.70 -20.90 -3.98
CA LYS A 31 -22.48 -20.02 -2.83
C LYS A 31 -22.46 -18.55 -3.26
N THR A 32 -22.82 -17.68 -2.32
CA THR A 32 -22.72 -16.23 -2.48
C THR A 32 -21.55 -15.71 -1.65
N VAL A 33 -20.63 -15.00 -2.31
CA VAL A 33 -19.46 -14.39 -1.70
C VAL A 33 -19.60 -12.87 -1.72
N VAL A 34 -19.45 -12.23 -0.57
CA VAL A 34 -19.34 -10.77 -0.49
C VAL A 34 -17.87 -10.39 -0.58
N ILE A 35 -17.51 -9.60 -1.58
CA ILE A 35 -16.14 -9.17 -1.84
C ILE A 35 -15.94 -7.78 -1.27
N ASP A 36 -14.87 -7.60 -0.50
CA ASP A 36 -14.35 -6.30 -0.12
C ASP A 36 -13.79 -5.58 -1.36
N GLY A 37 -14.67 -4.83 -2.02
CA GLY A 37 -14.42 -4.16 -3.28
C GLY A 37 -13.34 -3.08 -3.16
N THR A 38 -13.24 -2.42 -2.01
CA THR A 38 -12.20 -1.42 -1.74
C THR A 38 -10.83 -2.09 -1.78
N LEU A 39 -10.63 -3.12 -0.96
CA LEU A 39 -9.33 -3.77 -0.80
C LEU A 39 -8.92 -4.55 -2.06
N ILE A 40 -9.87 -5.22 -2.71
CA ILE A 40 -9.60 -5.94 -3.97
C ILE A 40 -9.24 -4.97 -5.10
N THR A 41 -9.92 -3.83 -5.20
CA THR A 41 -9.57 -2.78 -6.19
C THR A 41 -8.15 -2.25 -5.94
N GLN A 42 -7.79 -1.99 -4.67
CA GLN A 42 -6.43 -1.60 -4.31
C GLN A 42 -5.42 -2.66 -4.77
N ARG A 43 -5.66 -3.94 -4.46
CA ARG A 43 -4.77 -5.04 -4.89
C ARG A 43 -4.58 -5.08 -6.40
N PHE A 44 -5.65 -4.95 -7.18
CA PHE A 44 -5.51 -4.95 -8.64
C PHE A 44 -4.82 -3.69 -9.16
N HIS A 45 -5.09 -2.51 -8.61
CA HIS A 45 -4.43 -1.26 -9.01
C HIS A 45 -2.92 -1.33 -8.88
N PHE A 46 -2.42 -2.01 -7.85
CA PHE A 46 -0.99 -2.19 -7.62
C PHE A 46 -0.38 -3.46 -8.24
N ALA A 47 -1.19 -4.28 -8.93
CA ALA A 47 -0.70 -5.48 -9.59
C ALA A 47 0.45 -5.16 -10.57
N PRO A 48 1.42 -6.07 -10.74
CA PRO A 48 2.60 -5.88 -11.60
C PRO A 48 2.26 -6.03 -13.10
N MET A 49 1.17 -5.38 -13.53
CA MET A 49 0.79 -5.26 -14.93
C MET A 49 1.09 -3.82 -15.38
N PRO A 50 1.88 -3.62 -16.45
CA PRO A 50 2.23 -2.30 -16.96
C PRO A 50 1.07 -1.69 -17.78
N HIS A 51 -0.11 -1.62 -17.18
CA HIS A 51 -1.31 -1.03 -17.77
C HIS A 51 -1.99 -0.10 -16.76
N PRO A 52 -2.39 1.13 -17.16
CA PRO A 52 -3.07 2.07 -16.26
C PRO A 52 -4.36 1.49 -15.66
N TYR A 53 -5.18 0.87 -16.51
CA TYR A 53 -6.49 0.29 -16.15
C TYR A 53 -6.44 -1.20 -15.77
N ARG A 54 -5.31 -1.66 -15.22
CA ARG A 54 -5.13 -3.06 -14.81
C ARG A 54 -6.18 -3.54 -13.79
N HIS A 55 -6.74 -2.62 -12.99
CA HIS A 55 -7.79 -2.91 -12.02
C HIS A 55 -9.10 -3.35 -12.68
N VAL A 56 -9.48 -2.73 -13.81
CA VAL A 56 -10.65 -3.14 -14.61
C VAL A 56 -10.48 -4.56 -15.13
N LEU A 57 -9.29 -4.88 -15.65
CA LEU A 57 -8.98 -6.22 -16.17
C LEU A 57 -8.92 -7.28 -15.05
N GLY A 58 -8.38 -6.92 -13.88
CA GLY A 58 -8.38 -7.78 -12.69
C GLY A 58 -9.79 -8.16 -12.25
N TRP A 59 -10.68 -7.18 -12.15
CA TRP A 59 -12.10 -7.40 -11.84
C TRP A 59 -12.78 -8.28 -12.88
N TYR A 60 -12.67 -7.95 -14.18
CA TYR A 60 -13.25 -8.76 -15.25
C TYR A 60 -12.87 -10.24 -15.13
N ARG A 61 -11.58 -10.53 -14.88
CA ARG A 61 -11.08 -11.90 -14.78
C ARG A 61 -11.57 -12.61 -13.53
N LEU A 62 -11.55 -11.95 -12.37
CA LEU A 62 -12.06 -12.53 -11.12
C LEU A 62 -13.54 -12.88 -11.24
N LEU A 63 -14.35 -11.96 -11.78
CA LEU A 63 -15.79 -12.16 -11.95
C LEU A 63 -16.11 -13.25 -12.98
N LYS A 64 -15.33 -13.32 -14.06
CA LYS A 64 -15.43 -14.42 -15.03
C LYS A 64 -15.14 -15.76 -14.36
N GLU A 65 -14.09 -15.86 -13.54
CA GLU A 65 -13.76 -17.08 -12.79
C GLU A 65 -14.89 -17.47 -11.81
N LEU A 66 -15.47 -16.51 -11.09
CA LEU A 66 -16.60 -16.76 -10.19
C LEU A 66 -17.81 -17.29 -10.96
N LYS A 67 -18.16 -16.63 -12.07
CA LYS A 67 -19.27 -17.04 -12.95
C LYS A 67 -19.05 -18.44 -13.53
N ASP A 68 -17.86 -18.75 -14.02
CA ASP A 68 -17.49 -20.05 -14.59
C ASP A 68 -17.57 -21.19 -13.55
N ASN A 69 -17.47 -20.87 -12.26
CA ASN A 69 -17.61 -21.82 -11.15
C ASN A 69 -19.00 -21.79 -10.49
N GLY A 70 -19.94 -20.99 -11.00
CA GLY A 70 -21.29 -20.85 -10.45
C GLY A 70 -21.31 -20.21 -9.06
N VAL A 71 -20.38 -19.30 -8.76
CA VAL A 71 -20.30 -18.55 -7.50
C VAL A 71 -20.93 -17.17 -7.70
N ASN A 72 -21.90 -16.82 -6.86
CA ASN A 72 -22.51 -15.50 -6.87
C ASN A 72 -21.63 -14.49 -6.12
N ALA A 73 -21.64 -13.23 -6.56
CA ALA A 73 -20.82 -12.18 -5.96
C ALA A 73 -21.67 -10.96 -5.61
N ILE A 74 -21.35 -10.34 -4.47
CA ILE A 74 -21.79 -9.00 -4.08
C ILE A 74 -20.52 -8.22 -3.74
N CYS A 75 -20.36 -7.00 -4.23
CA CYS A 75 -19.21 -6.17 -3.90
C CYS A 75 -19.61 -5.07 -2.93
N VAL A 76 -18.84 -4.90 -1.85
CA VAL A 76 -19.02 -3.82 -0.89
C VAL A 76 -17.82 -2.88 -0.97
N PHE A 77 -18.08 -1.58 -1.04
CA PHE A 77 -17.08 -0.52 -1.05
C PHE A 77 -17.21 0.35 0.20
N ASP A 78 -16.12 1.00 0.58
CA ASP A 78 -16.08 1.94 1.70
C ASP A 78 -17.07 3.08 1.45
N GLY A 79 -17.67 3.55 2.54
CA GLY A 79 -18.49 4.75 2.56
C GLY A 79 -17.65 6.03 2.48
N LYS A 80 -18.36 7.16 2.36
CA LYS A 80 -17.74 8.50 2.40
C LYS A 80 -17.34 8.92 3.82
N GLU A 81 -18.06 8.42 4.81
CA GLU A 81 -17.84 8.73 6.23
C GLU A 81 -16.70 7.88 6.79
N ARG A 82 -15.88 8.46 7.67
CA ARG A 82 -14.72 7.78 8.29
C ARG A 82 -14.97 7.57 9.76
N SER A 83 -14.59 6.40 10.27
CA SER A 83 -14.63 6.12 11.71
C SER A 83 -13.58 6.95 12.46
N LEU A 84 -14.01 7.62 13.53
CA LEU A 84 -13.11 8.33 14.46
C LEU A 84 -12.06 7.40 15.09
N ALA A 85 -12.38 6.11 15.21
CA ALA A 85 -11.49 5.12 15.79
C ALA A 85 -10.25 4.82 14.90
N LYS A 86 -10.25 5.24 13.62
CA LYS A 86 -9.10 5.09 12.70
C LYS A 86 -8.26 6.37 12.55
N SER A 87 -8.54 7.44 13.27
CA SER A 87 -7.80 8.71 13.14
C SER A 87 -6.28 8.52 13.32
N ASP A 88 -5.87 7.78 14.35
CA ASP A 88 -4.48 7.44 14.62
C ASP A 88 -3.84 6.60 13.50
N GLU A 89 -4.59 5.64 12.94
CA GLU A 89 -4.16 4.84 11.79
C GLU A 89 -3.94 5.69 10.55
N ILE A 90 -4.88 6.59 10.26
CA ILE A 90 -4.82 7.51 9.12
C ILE A 90 -3.60 8.41 9.24
N GLU A 91 -3.37 9.00 10.41
CA GLU A 91 -2.23 9.89 10.63
C GLU A 91 -0.90 9.13 10.50
N ARG A 92 -0.83 7.90 11.03
CA ARG A 92 0.35 7.04 10.82
C ARG A 92 0.58 6.75 9.34
N ARG A 93 -0.47 6.39 8.58
CA ARG A 93 -0.37 6.15 7.13
C ARG A 93 0.04 7.42 6.37
N ARG A 94 -0.38 8.61 6.82
CA ARG A 94 0.08 9.89 6.25
C ARG A 94 1.58 10.08 6.48
N GLN A 95 2.06 9.81 7.68
CA GLN A 95 3.49 9.90 8.02
C GLN A 95 4.34 8.91 7.23
N VAL A 96 3.91 7.65 7.12
CA VAL A 96 4.60 6.63 6.30
C VAL A 96 4.68 7.07 4.83
N ARG A 97 3.57 7.58 4.27
CA ARG A 97 3.56 8.09 2.88
C ARG A 97 4.52 9.25 2.65
N ARG A 98 4.67 10.17 3.62
CA ARG A 98 5.65 11.27 3.53
C ARG A 98 7.09 10.73 3.43
N VAL A 99 7.41 9.74 4.26
CA VAL A 99 8.74 9.11 4.25
C VAL A 99 8.99 8.33 2.95
N ASP A 100 8.01 7.54 2.50
CA ASP A 100 8.12 6.78 1.26
C ASP A 100 8.26 7.69 0.04
N TYR A 101 7.59 8.84 0.02
CA TYR A 101 7.78 9.84 -1.03
C TYR A 101 9.22 10.37 -1.05
N ALA A 102 9.78 10.76 0.11
CA ALA A 102 11.15 11.23 0.21
C ALA A 102 12.16 10.17 -0.24
N ARG A 103 12.00 8.92 0.23
CA ARG A 103 12.82 7.78 -0.20
C ARG A 103 12.72 7.52 -1.70
N SER A 104 11.55 7.71 -2.26
CA SER A 104 11.32 7.49 -3.68
C SER A 104 12.03 8.52 -4.56
N LEU A 105 12.06 9.80 -4.16
CA LEU A 105 12.83 10.82 -4.86
C LEU A 105 14.33 10.47 -4.88
N ILE A 106 14.86 10.06 -3.72
CA ILE A 106 16.27 9.62 -3.60
C ILE A 106 16.56 8.45 -4.53
N GLU A 107 15.63 7.49 -4.64
CA GLU A 107 15.83 6.33 -5.52
C GLU A 107 15.75 6.69 -7.01
N SER A 108 14.83 7.59 -7.39
CA SER A 108 14.76 8.10 -8.77
C SER A 108 16.05 8.84 -9.16
N GLU A 109 16.60 9.67 -8.27
CA GLU A 109 17.89 10.34 -8.47
C GLU A 109 19.03 9.32 -8.61
N ARG A 110 19.03 8.25 -7.81
CA ARG A 110 20.01 7.16 -7.91
C ARG A 110 19.97 6.50 -9.28
N LEU A 111 18.80 6.08 -9.73
CA LEU A 111 18.64 5.40 -11.02
C LEU A 111 19.16 6.28 -12.17
N GLN A 112 18.76 7.56 -12.19
CA GLN A 112 19.22 8.51 -13.20
C GLN A 112 20.75 8.70 -13.14
N ARG A 113 21.31 8.80 -11.94
CA ARG A 113 22.76 8.92 -11.74
C ARG A 113 23.51 7.68 -12.25
N LEU A 114 23.03 6.47 -11.98
CA LEU A 114 23.66 5.23 -12.45
C LEU A 114 23.57 5.08 -13.98
N GLN A 115 22.44 5.47 -14.58
CA GLN A 115 22.28 5.52 -16.04
C GLN A 115 23.23 6.53 -16.68
N ASN A 116 23.39 7.71 -16.09
CA ASN A 116 24.34 8.71 -16.56
C ASN A 116 25.79 8.26 -16.38
N LEU A 117 26.10 7.60 -15.26
CA LEU A 117 27.42 7.04 -15.00
C LEU A 117 27.82 5.99 -16.04
N THR A 118 26.85 5.17 -16.47
CA THR A 118 27.04 4.19 -17.55
C THR A 118 27.50 4.90 -18.83
N LYS A 119 26.75 5.93 -19.27
CA LYS A 119 27.10 6.73 -20.47
C LYS A 119 28.46 7.43 -20.35
N VAL A 120 28.77 7.98 -19.17
CA VAL A 120 30.04 8.68 -18.93
C VAL A 120 31.22 7.70 -18.99
N LEU A 121 31.07 6.48 -18.46
CA LEU A 121 32.10 5.45 -18.52
C LEU A 121 32.31 4.91 -19.95
N GLU A 122 31.24 4.77 -20.74
CA GLU A 122 31.33 4.48 -22.18
C GLU A 122 32.14 5.55 -22.92
N ASN A 123 31.82 6.83 -22.70
CA ASN A 123 32.55 7.95 -23.31
C ASN A 123 34.00 8.03 -22.84
N TYR A 124 34.27 7.74 -21.57
CA TYR A 124 35.62 7.69 -21.01
C TYR A 124 36.50 6.66 -21.73
N ARG A 125 35.95 5.50 -22.12
CA ARG A 125 36.70 4.46 -22.85
C ARG A 125 37.15 4.93 -24.23
N CYS A 126 36.35 5.77 -24.88
CA CYS A 126 36.68 6.35 -26.18
C CYS A 126 37.76 7.46 -26.11
N LEU A 127 38.22 7.85 -24.90
CA LEU A 127 39.24 8.88 -24.73
C LEU A 127 40.67 8.39 -24.94
N ASN A 128 41.50 9.30 -25.46
CA ASN A 128 42.94 9.15 -25.56
C ASN A 128 43.57 8.92 -24.15
N PRO A 129 44.66 8.13 -24.02
CA PRO A 129 45.28 7.79 -22.73
C PRO A 129 45.60 8.99 -21.82
N SER A 130 46.11 10.09 -22.38
CA SER A 130 46.45 11.29 -21.60
C SER A 130 45.22 11.98 -20.99
N LYS A 131 44.10 12.01 -21.73
CA LYS A 131 42.83 12.57 -21.25
C LYS A 131 42.20 11.66 -20.18
N ARG A 132 42.32 10.34 -20.37
CA ARG A 132 41.91 9.33 -19.38
C ARG A 132 42.65 9.48 -18.05
N GLN A 133 43.97 9.68 -18.09
CA GLN A 133 44.77 9.91 -16.89
C GLN A 133 44.38 11.21 -16.19
N HIS A 134 44.17 12.30 -16.94
CA HIS A 134 43.76 13.58 -16.37
C HIS A 134 42.43 13.47 -15.62
N ALA A 135 41.40 12.89 -16.25
CA ALA A 135 40.10 12.69 -15.61
C ALA A 135 40.17 11.77 -14.39
N PHE A 136 41.02 10.75 -14.41
CA PHE A 136 41.24 9.87 -13.27
C PHE A 136 41.88 10.58 -12.06
N GLU A 137 42.92 11.40 -12.29
CA GLU A 137 43.56 12.17 -11.21
C GLU A 137 42.62 13.22 -10.62
N THR A 138 41.79 13.86 -11.44
CA THR A 138 40.74 14.78 -10.98
C THR A 138 39.73 14.05 -10.08
N LEU A 139 39.23 12.89 -10.52
CA LEU A 139 38.31 12.05 -9.73
C LEU A 139 38.92 11.66 -8.38
N LYS A 140 40.19 11.20 -8.38
CA LYS A 140 40.92 10.83 -7.16
C LYS A 140 41.06 12.01 -6.19
N THR A 141 41.33 13.20 -6.72
CA THR A 141 41.42 14.43 -5.92
C THR A 141 40.09 14.77 -5.25
N ILE A 142 38.96 14.62 -5.96
CA ILE A 142 37.63 14.89 -5.44
C ILE A 142 37.24 13.89 -4.35
N LEU A 143 37.46 12.60 -4.60
CA LEU A 143 37.14 11.51 -3.66
C LEU A 143 37.96 11.58 -2.36
N SER A 144 39.12 12.24 -2.40
CA SER A 144 40.01 12.42 -1.23
C SER A 144 39.62 13.62 -0.35
N LYS A 145 38.72 14.51 -0.80
CA LYS A 145 38.30 15.69 -0.03
C LYS A 145 37.19 15.34 0.95
N PRO A 146 37.34 15.57 2.27
CA PRO A 146 36.20 15.63 3.17
C PRO A 146 35.38 16.88 2.82
N GLN A 147 34.09 16.72 2.55
CA GLN A 147 33.17 17.84 2.34
C GLN A 147 32.14 17.90 3.47
N ASP A 148 32.04 19.06 4.10
CA ASP A 148 31.03 19.40 5.09
C ASP A 148 29.70 19.69 4.37
N LEU A 149 28.84 18.69 4.31
CA LEU A 149 27.54 18.75 3.61
C LEU A 149 26.36 19.04 4.56
N ASP A 150 26.60 19.22 5.86
CA ASP A 150 25.54 19.05 6.87
C ASP A 150 24.47 20.16 6.95
N ALA A 151 24.82 21.44 6.80
CA ALA A 151 23.88 22.53 7.09
C ALA A 151 22.85 22.82 5.98
N SER A 152 23.25 22.70 4.71
CA SER A 152 22.37 22.98 3.56
C SER A 152 21.38 21.83 3.28
N LEU A 153 21.75 20.59 3.64
CA LEU A 153 20.98 19.38 3.36
C LEU A 153 19.82 19.18 4.35
N ALA A 154 19.99 19.61 5.60
CA ALA A 154 18.91 19.56 6.59
C ALA A 154 17.72 20.45 6.20
N ALA A 155 17.98 21.68 5.74
CA ALA A 155 16.93 22.60 5.28
C ALA A 155 16.23 22.11 4.00
N GLU A 156 16.97 21.47 3.09
CA GLU A 156 16.42 20.94 1.84
C GLU A 156 15.50 19.74 2.10
N LEU A 157 15.90 18.82 3.01
CA LEU A 157 15.06 17.71 3.48
C LEU A 157 13.77 18.22 4.14
N GLU A 158 13.88 19.21 5.01
CA GLU A 158 12.73 19.82 5.69
C GLU A 158 11.77 20.45 4.67
N SER A 159 12.28 21.11 3.63
CA SER A 159 11.47 21.67 2.55
C SER A 159 10.77 20.60 1.69
N ILE A 160 11.43 19.47 1.40
CA ILE A 160 10.84 18.34 0.64
C ILE A 160 9.74 17.66 1.47
N VAL A 161 9.96 17.48 2.78
CA VAL A 161 8.96 16.89 3.69
C VAL A 161 7.77 17.84 3.89
N LEU A 162 7.99 19.15 3.97
CA LEU A 162 6.93 20.15 4.19
C LEU A 162 6.12 20.47 2.91
N SER A 163 6.75 20.54 1.74
CA SER A 163 6.09 20.87 0.46
C SER A 163 5.10 19.79 -0.02
N THR A 164 5.20 18.58 0.50
CA THR A 164 4.35 17.43 0.14
C THR A 164 3.03 17.39 0.90
N GLY A 165 2.80 18.31 1.84
CA GLY A 165 1.50 18.49 2.49
C GLY A 165 0.44 19.24 1.67
N GLY A 166 0.80 19.78 0.49
CA GLY A 166 -0.02 20.78 -0.21
C GLY A 166 -0.47 20.48 -1.64
N ARG A 167 -0.26 19.26 -2.17
CA ARG A 167 -0.70 18.90 -3.53
C ARG A 167 -1.28 17.49 -3.58
N ASP A 168 -2.38 17.30 -2.86
CA ASP A 168 -3.57 16.54 -3.29
C ASP A 168 -4.51 16.35 -2.10
N VAL A 169 -5.81 16.53 -2.37
CA VAL A 169 -6.94 16.76 -1.45
C VAL A 169 -7.05 18.22 -1.02
N GLN A 170 -8.13 18.89 -1.47
CA GLN A 170 -8.59 20.15 -0.91
C GLN A 170 -8.57 20.05 0.62
N GLN A 171 -7.74 20.86 1.27
CA GLN A 171 -7.90 21.19 2.68
C GLN A 171 -9.29 21.81 2.82
N SER A 172 -10.27 21.07 3.33
CA SER A 172 -11.42 21.70 3.98
C SER A 172 -10.88 22.40 5.22
N ALA A 173 -11.25 23.66 5.41
CA ALA A 173 -10.75 24.54 6.45
C ALA A 173 -11.20 24.17 7.89
N ASP A 174 -11.62 22.92 8.12
CA ASP A 174 -12.21 22.45 9.37
C ASP A 174 -11.25 21.62 10.25
N ASP A 175 -10.00 21.44 9.83
CA ASP A 175 -9.02 20.60 10.54
C ASP A 175 -8.18 21.35 11.62
N ASP A 176 -8.81 22.24 12.39
CA ASP A 176 -8.27 22.76 13.65
C ASP A 176 -8.91 22.03 14.85
N TRP A 177 -8.66 20.72 14.94
CA TRP A 177 -9.35 19.79 15.87
C TRP A 177 -8.82 19.76 17.30
N LEU A 178 -7.74 20.49 17.63
CA LEU A 178 -7.17 20.50 18.99
C LEU A 178 -7.78 21.58 19.90
N GLY A 179 -8.72 22.37 19.39
CA GLY A 179 -9.33 23.50 20.10
C GLY A 179 -10.83 23.41 20.38
N LEU A 180 -11.51 22.36 19.94
CA LEU A 180 -12.97 22.23 20.03
C LEU A 180 -13.31 20.88 20.65
N PHE A 181 -13.72 20.90 21.92
CA PHE A 181 -14.90 20.21 22.46
C PHE A 181 -14.72 19.92 23.96
N ASP A 182 -15.70 20.45 24.70
CA ASP A 182 -15.88 20.43 26.15
C ASP A 182 -16.41 19.06 26.61
N GLU A 183 -16.10 18.65 27.83
CA GLU A 183 -16.50 17.35 28.43
C GLU A 183 -18.03 17.14 28.50
N SER A 184 -18.81 18.19 28.19
CA SER A 184 -20.26 18.22 28.21
C SER A 184 -20.92 17.59 26.97
N GLU A 185 -20.32 17.68 25.78
CA GLU A 185 -20.91 17.13 24.54
C GLU A 185 -20.84 15.60 24.48
N ILE A 186 -19.77 15.02 25.05
CA ILE A 186 -19.59 13.56 25.14
C ILE A 186 -20.63 12.92 26.07
N LYS A 187 -21.11 13.66 27.08
CA LYS A 187 -22.18 13.17 27.98
C LYS A 187 -23.56 13.17 27.31
N GLN A 188 -23.76 14.00 26.29
CA GLN A 188 -25.05 14.14 25.60
C GLN A 188 -25.30 12.97 24.64
N ILE A 189 -24.25 12.39 24.05
CA ILE A 189 -24.33 11.21 23.17
C ILE A 189 -24.67 9.92 23.96
N LEU A 190 -24.46 9.91 25.27
CA LEU A 190 -24.61 8.72 26.12
C LEU A 190 -26.00 8.58 26.80
N LEU A 191 -26.96 9.49 26.57
CA LEU A 191 -28.15 9.58 27.45
C LEU A 191 -29.54 9.69 26.84
N GLU A 192 -29.77 9.58 25.52
CA GLU A 192 -31.15 9.65 24.99
C GLU A 192 -31.56 8.46 24.10
N ASP A 193 -32.44 7.63 24.67
CA ASP A 193 -33.31 6.67 24.00
C ASP A 193 -34.38 7.39 23.14
N MET A 194 -34.72 6.78 22.00
CA MET A 194 -35.93 6.89 21.15
C MET A 194 -36.86 8.11 21.30
N ASP A 195 -37.01 8.89 20.21
CA ASP A 195 -38.33 9.10 19.56
C ASP A 195 -38.20 9.78 18.18
N VAL A 196 -39.00 9.30 17.22
CA VAL A 196 -39.13 9.82 15.85
C VAL A 196 -40.21 10.88 15.79
N PRO A 197 -40.01 11.99 15.06
CA PRO A 197 -41.12 12.67 14.41
C PRO A 197 -40.94 12.79 12.89
N SER A 198 -41.97 12.32 12.19
CA SER A 198 -42.32 12.62 10.81
C SER A 198 -42.66 14.11 10.63
N SER A 199 -42.15 14.75 9.57
CA SER A 199 -42.96 15.40 8.50
C SER A 199 -42.19 16.45 7.69
N LEU A 200 -42.20 16.25 6.36
CA LEU A 200 -42.47 17.22 5.26
C LEU A 200 -41.48 18.40 5.08
N GLN A 201 -41.10 18.88 3.89
CA GLN A 201 -41.26 18.57 2.47
C GLN A 201 -40.56 19.74 1.74
N GLY A 202 -39.94 19.51 0.57
CA GLY A 202 -40.01 20.49 -0.52
C GLY A 202 -38.72 21.13 -1.08
N GLN A 203 -38.43 20.72 -2.33
CA GLN A 203 -37.91 21.53 -3.46
C GLN A 203 -36.37 21.74 -3.61
N PRO A 204 -35.87 22.07 -4.83
CA PRO A 204 -35.71 21.15 -5.96
C PRO A 204 -34.32 21.23 -6.64
N ALA A 205 -34.16 20.37 -7.64
CA ALA A 205 -33.15 20.28 -8.71
C ALA A 205 -32.24 21.51 -8.94
N TRP A 206 -30.92 21.25 -9.00
CA TRP A 206 -29.93 22.15 -9.59
C TRP A 206 -29.50 21.62 -10.95
N ASP A 207 -29.74 22.46 -11.96
CA ASP A 207 -29.35 22.32 -13.34
C ASP A 207 -27.83 22.20 -13.50
N VAL A 208 -27.38 21.26 -14.32
CA VAL A 208 -25.98 21.10 -14.74
C VAL A 208 -25.85 21.63 -16.16
N GLU A 209 -25.14 22.75 -16.33
CA GLU A 209 -24.68 23.19 -17.65
C GLU A 209 -23.46 22.38 -18.14
N PRO A 210 -23.30 22.15 -19.45
CA PRO A 210 -22.22 21.33 -20.00
C PRO A 210 -20.94 22.14 -20.15
N PHE A 211 -19.89 21.77 -19.41
CA PHE A 211 -18.57 22.37 -19.58
C PHE A 211 -17.87 21.81 -20.83
N GLN A 212 -17.43 22.73 -21.68
CA GLN A 212 -16.86 22.51 -23.00
C GLN A 212 -15.49 21.82 -22.95
N THR A 213 -15.33 20.79 -23.78
CA THR A 213 -14.08 20.07 -24.03
C THR A 213 -13.05 20.98 -24.72
N ARG A 214 -11.91 21.24 -24.08
CA ARG A 214 -10.74 21.83 -24.76
C ARG A 214 -9.95 20.74 -25.48
N ASN A 215 -9.98 20.81 -26.81
CA ASN A 215 -9.04 20.15 -27.72
C ASN A 215 -7.58 20.58 -27.44
N PRO A 216 -6.62 19.65 -27.40
CA PRO A 216 -5.23 19.95 -27.67
C PRO A 216 -4.84 19.41 -29.05
N SER A 217 -5.12 20.19 -30.10
CA SER A 217 -4.48 20.05 -31.40
C SER A 217 -3.25 20.95 -31.45
N HIS A 218 -2.05 20.36 -31.46
CA HIS A 218 -0.82 20.82 -32.15
C HIS A 218 0.42 20.18 -31.49
N ILE A 219 0.80 18.99 -31.95
CA ILE A 219 2.20 18.54 -31.90
C ILE A 219 2.55 18.15 -33.34
N SER A 220 3.34 18.98 -34.00
CA SER A 220 3.85 18.74 -35.36
C SER A 220 4.71 17.49 -35.38
N GLN A 221 4.32 16.57 -36.25
CA GLN A 221 5.17 15.54 -36.84
C GLN A 221 6.35 16.21 -37.56
N ARG A 222 7.56 15.67 -37.39
CA ARG A 222 8.67 15.83 -38.36
C ARG A 222 9.07 14.44 -38.83
N ASP A 223 9.00 14.27 -40.14
CA ASP A 223 9.47 13.10 -40.86
C ASP A 223 11.01 12.99 -40.86
N PRO A 224 11.56 11.78 -41.12
CA PRO A 224 12.97 11.49 -41.04
C PRO A 224 13.59 11.42 -42.44
N GLU A 225 14.38 12.41 -42.84
CA GLU A 225 15.35 12.30 -43.94
C GLU A 225 16.20 13.58 -43.98
N ASP A 226 17.41 13.53 -43.41
CA ASP A 226 18.54 14.27 -43.99
C ASP A 226 19.87 13.74 -43.43
N THR A 227 20.47 12.86 -44.22
CA THR A 227 21.86 12.46 -44.12
C THR A 227 22.75 13.60 -44.63
N SER A 228 23.40 14.34 -43.73
CA SER A 228 24.62 15.06 -44.08
C SER A 228 25.64 15.03 -42.93
N PHE A 229 26.72 14.30 -43.22
CA PHE A 229 27.96 14.22 -42.47
C PHE A 229 28.68 15.56 -42.63
N SER A 230 28.76 16.41 -41.58
CA SER A 230 29.82 17.42 -41.43
C SER A 230 29.70 18.21 -40.12
N SER A 231 30.81 18.22 -39.36
CA SER A 231 31.30 19.28 -38.47
C SER A 231 30.69 19.56 -37.08
N TYR A 232 30.08 18.59 -36.40
CA TYR A 232 29.63 18.74 -34.99
C TYR A 232 30.52 18.07 -33.92
N ASP A 233 31.82 17.90 -34.15
CA ASP A 233 32.66 17.01 -33.32
C ASP A 233 33.73 17.71 -32.45
N GLN A 234 33.52 18.98 -32.06
CA GLN A 234 34.48 19.69 -31.19
C GLN A 234 33.90 20.30 -29.90
N ASN A 235 32.57 20.27 -29.69
CA ASN A 235 31.93 20.87 -28.51
C ASN A 235 31.14 19.89 -27.62
N TYR A 236 31.22 18.57 -27.86
CA TYR A 236 30.62 17.54 -26.99
C TYR A 236 31.60 16.96 -25.95
N GLN A 237 32.86 17.37 -25.95
CA GLN A 237 33.88 17.03 -24.95
C GLN A 237 33.90 18.05 -23.79
N GLU A 238 32.73 18.52 -23.36
CA GLU A 238 32.61 19.11 -22.02
C GLU A 238 32.98 18.05 -20.98
N ASP A 239 33.80 18.48 -20.02
CA ASP A 239 34.78 17.65 -19.31
C ASP A 239 34.14 16.44 -18.59
N ILE A 240 34.50 15.23 -19.03
CA ILE A 240 34.14 13.96 -18.37
C ILE A 240 34.49 13.99 -16.87
N SER A 241 35.54 14.73 -16.50
CA SER A 241 35.92 14.96 -15.11
C SER A 241 34.83 15.69 -14.32
N SER A 242 34.28 16.78 -14.88
CA SER A 242 33.17 17.54 -14.27
C SER A 242 31.89 16.72 -14.21
N SER A 243 31.64 15.88 -15.22
CA SER A 243 30.50 14.95 -15.21
C SER A 243 30.63 13.91 -14.10
N LEU A 244 31.80 13.28 -13.95
CA LEU A 244 32.07 12.32 -12.88
C LEU A 244 32.00 12.98 -11.50
N GLU A 245 32.51 14.22 -11.36
CA GLU A 245 32.40 15.01 -10.14
C GLU A 245 30.93 15.24 -9.76
N ALA A 246 30.11 15.72 -10.70
CA ALA A 246 28.70 15.98 -10.47
C ALA A 246 27.94 14.71 -10.04
N LEU A 247 28.26 13.56 -10.65
CA LEU A 247 27.66 12.28 -10.29
C LEU A 247 28.10 11.83 -8.88
N TYR A 248 29.38 11.94 -8.54
CA TYR A 248 29.87 11.58 -7.21
C TYR A 248 29.28 12.49 -6.11
N LEU A 249 29.19 13.80 -6.37
CA LEU A 249 28.55 14.75 -5.45
C LEU A 249 27.06 14.46 -5.30
N SER A 250 26.37 14.08 -6.38
CA SER A 250 24.97 13.64 -6.34
C SER A 250 24.81 12.39 -5.45
N TYR A 251 25.70 11.40 -5.56
CA TYR A 251 25.73 10.23 -4.68
C TYR A 251 25.88 10.65 -3.20
N ARG A 252 26.85 11.51 -2.88
CA ARG A 252 27.10 12.00 -1.51
C ARG A 252 25.91 12.76 -0.91
N ARG A 253 25.20 13.56 -1.72
CA ARG A 253 23.96 14.20 -1.28
C ARG A 253 22.86 13.18 -1.01
N SER A 254 22.66 12.21 -1.91
CA SER A 254 21.68 11.14 -1.71
C SER A 254 21.96 10.32 -0.45
N THR A 255 23.23 10.04 -0.12
CA THR A 255 23.59 9.32 1.12
C THR A 255 23.26 10.12 2.37
N ALA A 256 23.64 11.40 2.41
CA ALA A 256 23.33 12.28 3.53
C ALA A 256 21.82 12.46 3.74
N ARG A 257 21.05 12.58 2.64
CA ARG A 257 19.58 12.62 2.68
C ARG A 257 18.99 11.34 3.29
N LEU A 258 19.49 10.18 2.88
CA LEU A 258 19.03 8.88 3.38
C LEU A 258 19.39 8.65 4.85
N ASP A 259 20.57 9.10 5.27
CA ASP A 259 21.01 9.05 6.67
C ASP A 259 20.19 10.00 7.55
N GLY A 260 19.85 11.19 7.06
CA GLY A 260 18.93 12.12 7.72
C GLY A 260 17.54 11.54 7.96
N LEU A 261 17.02 10.75 7.00
CA LEU A 261 15.78 9.98 7.18
C LEU A 261 15.92 8.83 8.20
N SER A 262 17.16 8.48 8.60
CA SER A 262 17.48 7.37 9.51
C SER A 262 17.96 7.80 10.91
N ALA A 263 18.23 9.09 11.13
CA ALA A 263 18.86 9.69 12.33
C ALA A 263 17.89 9.85 13.55
N PRO A 264 18.39 10.19 14.77
CA PRO A 264 17.70 9.95 16.06
C PRO A 264 16.38 10.67 16.29
N THR A 265 16.04 11.73 15.54
CA THR A 265 14.72 12.36 15.58
C THR A 265 13.63 11.34 15.20
N PHE A 266 13.98 10.37 14.35
CA PHE A 266 13.15 9.22 14.02
C PHE A 266 13.50 7.96 14.82
N SER A 267 14.41 7.99 15.80
CA SER A 267 14.58 6.89 16.77
C SER A 267 13.44 6.90 17.80
N ALA A 268 12.92 8.08 18.14
CA ALA A 268 11.67 8.21 18.91
C ALA A 268 10.47 7.66 18.11
N ILE A 269 10.44 7.90 16.79
CA ILE A 269 9.40 7.39 15.87
C ILE A 269 9.62 5.90 15.54
N ARG A 270 10.84 5.40 15.39
CA ARG A 270 11.14 3.95 15.27
C ARG A 270 10.78 3.21 16.55
N LYS A 271 10.93 3.82 17.73
CA LYS A 271 10.46 3.23 19.00
C LYS A 271 8.93 3.21 19.08
N SER A 272 8.21 4.11 18.40
CA SER A 272 6.75 4.04 18.24
C SER A 272 6.30 3.16 17.05
N VAL A 273 7.15 2.91 16.05
CA VAL A 273 6.90 2.10 14.84
C VAL A 273 7.42 0.66 14.96
N GLN A 274 8.10 0.29 16.05
CA GLN A 274 8.31 -1.12 16.42
C GLN A 274 6.99 -1.76 16.89
N THR A 275 6.02 -1.89 15.99
CA THR A 275 4.98 -2.90 16.05
C THR A 275 5.50 -4.10 15.28
N ASP A 276 6.03 -5.08 16.02
CA ASP A 276 6.15 -6.44 15.52
C ASP A 276 4.76 -6.84 14.98
N ASP A 277 4.70 -7.07 13.66
CA ASP A 277 3.68 -7.84 12.92
C ASP A 277 2.60 -7.11 12.11
N SER A 278 2.76 -5.84 11.71
CA SER A 278 2.04 -5.35 10.52
C SER A 278 2.85 -5.63 9.25
N SER A 279 2.18 -6.09 8.19
CA SER A 279 2.83 -6.41 6.91
C SER A 279 3.47 -5.18 6.27
N ASP A 280 2.86 -4.00 6.44
CA ASP A 280 3.35 -2.71 5.95
C ASP A 280 4.66 -2.28 6.61
N ALA A 281 4.77 -2.40 7.94
CA ALA A 281 6.00 -2.02 8.65
C ALA A 281 7.18 -2.91 8.25
N ARG A 282 6.94 -4.21 8.04
CA ARG A 282 7.96 -5.15 7.55
C ARG A 282 8.39 -4.81 6.12
N ALA A 283 7.45 -4.47 5.24
CA ALA A 283 7.74 -4.03 3.87
C ALA A 283 8.57 -2.74 3.87
N GLU A 284 8.21 -1.77 4.72
CA GLU A 284 8.93 -0.51 4.86
C GLU A 284 10.37 -0.73 5.36
N ILE A 285 10.55 -1.55 6.40
CA ILE A 285 11.87 -1.90 6.94
C ILE A 285 12.72 -2.61 5.87
N ALA A 286 12.13 -3.56 5.13
CA ALA A 286 12.81 -4.29 4.07
C ALA A 286 13.24 -3.36 2.92
N MET A 287 12.37 -2.44 2.50
CA MET A 287 12.66 -1.45 1.47
C MET A 287 13.73 -0.46 1.91
N SER A 288 13.64 0.07 3.12
CA SER A 288 14.66 0.93 3.71
C SER A 288 16.01 0.22 3.79
N LYS A 289 16.02 -1.06 4.19
CA LYS A 289 17.23 -1.89 4.24
C LYS A 289 17.83 -2.11 2.85
N SER A 290 17.00 -2.37 1.84
CA SER A 290 17.44 -2.63 0.47
C SER A 290 17.98 -1.37 -0.19
N GLN A 291 17.32 -0.23 0.03
CA GLN A 291 17.82 1.08 -0.40
C GLN A 291 19.16 1.40 0.27
N HIS A 292 19.31 1.10 1.57
CA HIS A 292 20.59 1.27 2.26
C HIS A 292 21.69 0.32 1.72
N GLN A 293 21.35 -0.94 1.43
CA GLN A 293 22.27 -1.88 0.79
C GLN A 293 22.74 -1.40 -0.59
N LEU A 294 21.84 -0.81 -1.40
CA LEU A 294 22.23 -0.19 -2.68
C LEU A 294 23.14 1.02 -2.47
N THR A 295 22.93 1.82 -1.43
CA THR A 295 23.85 2.90 -1.07
C THR A 295 25.25 2.39 -0.76
N LEU A 296 25.37 1.30 0.01
CA LEU A 296 26.66 0.69 0.28
C LEU A 296 27.29 0.10 -0.99
N ALA A 297 26.51 -0.58 -1.83
CA ALA A 297 27.00 -1.15 -3.09
C ALA A 297 27.49 -0.07 -4.07
N GLU A 298 26.76 1.04 -4.19
CA GLU A 298 27.16 2.21 -4.98
C GLU A 298 28.43 2.85 -4.41
N GLY A 299 28.56 2.98 -3.08
CA GLY A 299 29.78 3.45 -2.43
C GLY A 299 31.00 2.57 -2.73
N GLN A 300 30.84 1.24 -2.63
CA GLN A 300 31.88 0.29 -3.01
C GLN A 300 32.23 0.34 -4.50
N PHE A 301 31.28 0.71 -5.35
CA PHE A 301 31.54 0.96 -6.77
C PHE A 301 32.43 2.20 -6.95
N TRP A 302 32.08 3.33 -6.32
CA TRP A 302 32.89 4.55 -6.34
C TRP A 302 34.30 4.35 -5.77
N GLU A 303 34.45 3.63 -4.65
CA GLU A 303 35.78 3.30 -4.11
C GLU A 303 36.58 2.37 -5.04
N GLY A 304 35.90 1.40 -5.66
CA GLY A 304 36.50 0.48 -6.61
C GLY A 304 37.06 1.18 -7.83
N LEU A 305 36.34 2.18 -8.36
CA LEU A 305 36.82 3.02 -9.47
C LEU A 305 38.16 3.73 -9.13
N VAL A 306 38.37 4.12 -7.87
CA VAL A 306 39.61 4.78 -7.43
C VAL A 306 40.74 3.79 -7.20
N LYS A 307 40.46 2.66 -6.54
CA LYS A 307 41.47 1.67 -6.14
C LYS A 307 42.04 0.90 -7.34
N SER A 308 41.20 0.56 -8.31
CA SER A 308 41.53 -0.33 -9.43
C SER A 308 42.02 0.41 -10.67
N GLY A 309 41.83 1.74 -10.73
CA GLY A 309 41.92 2.52 -11.96
C GLY A 309 40.63 2.50 -12.77
N LEU A 310 40.43 3.51 -13.62
CA LEU A 310 39.39 3.49 -14.66
C LEU A 310 39.85 2.58 -15.83
N PRO A 311 38.94 1.84 -16.49
CA PRO A 311 39.31 0.64 -17.24
C PRO A 311 40.29 0.89 -18.40
N ALA A 312 41.25 -0.04 -18.54
CA ALA A 312 41.80 -0.40 -19.85
C ALA A 312 40.79 -1.30 -20.58
N GLU A 313 40.87 -1.41 -21.90
CA GLU A 313 39.92 -2.17 -22.73
C GLU A 313 39.64 -3.58 -22.16
N GLY A 314 38.36 -3.94 -21.97
CA GLY A 314 37.92 -5.30 -21.63
C GLY A 314 37.54 -5.61 -20.17
N ASP A 315 37.25 -4.62 -19.30
CA ASP A 315 36.78 -4.89 -17.93
C ASP A 315 35.25 -5.08 -17.85
N ASP A 316 34.78 -6.23 -18.34
CA ASP A 316 33.36 -6.65 -18.32
C ASP A 316 32.78 -6.76 -16.90
N ALA A 317 33.65 -6.91 -15.88
CA ALA A 317 33.23 -7.09 -14.49
C ALA A 317 32.72 -5.79 -13.87
N LEU A 318 33.32 -4.63 -14.19
CA LEU A 318 32.84 -3.33 -13.71
C LEU A 318 31.47 -2.95 -14.30
N GLU A 319 31.27 -3.18 -15.59
CA GLU A 319 29.98 -2.92 -16.25
C GLU A 319 28.89 -3.84 -15.71
N SER A 320 29.21 -5.13 -15.52
CA SER A 320 28.29 -6.06 -14.89
C SER A 320 27.86 -5.60 -13.50
N ARG A 321 28.79 -5.09 -12.68
CA ARG A 321 28.49 -4.53 -11.35
C ARG A 321 27.60 -3.28 -11.45
N LEU A 322 27.92 -2.32 -12.32
CA LEU A 322 27.12 -1.10 -12.48
C LEU A 322 25.71 -1.41 -12.98
N SER A 323 25.60 -2.27 -13.99
CA SER A 323 24.32 -2.75 -14.52
C SER A 323 23.49 -3.45 -13.44
N THR A 324 24.12 -4.29 -12.60
CA THR A 324 23.44 -4.94 -11.48
C THR A 324 22.87 -3.92 -10.49
N ILE A 325 23.64 -2.89 -10.10
CA ILE A 325 23.17 -1.84 -9.20
C ILE A 325 22.04 -1.04 -9.84
N ALA A 326 22.17 -0.67 -11.12
CA ALA A 326 21.15 0.08 -11.86
C ALA A 326 19.83 -0.71 -12.00
N ASN A 327 19.91 -2.00 -12.31
CA ASN A 327 18.73 -2.87 -12.41
C ASN A 327 18.03 -2.99 -11.05
N LYS A 328 18.77 -3.21 -9.96
CA LYS A 328 18.18 -3.25 -8.61
C LYS A 328 17.56 -1.91 -8.22
N SER A 329 18.21 -0.79 -8.56
CA SER A 329 17.65 0.55 -8.35
C SER A 329 16.36 0.78 -9.13
N SER A 330 16.29 0.29 -10.38
CA SER A 330 15.08 0.36 -11.22
C SER A 330 13.89 -0.33 -10.57
N VAL A 331 14.09 -1.55 -10.07
CA VAL A 331 13.03 -2.32 -9.39
C VAL A 331 12.50 -1.58 -8.16
N ILE A 332 13.39 -1.00 -7.34
CA ILE A 332 13.00 -0.22 -6.16
C ILE A 332 12.30 1.08 -6.57
N ALA A 333 12.80 1.79 -7.58
CA ALA A 333 12.20 3.02 -8.09
C ALA A 333 10.78 2.77 -8.61
N GLU A 334 10.58 1.70 -9.38
CA GLU A 334 9.25 1.28 -9.86
C GLU A 334 8.30 0.90 -8.71
N SER A 335 8.79 0.18 -7.69
CA SER A 335 7.99 -0.14 -6.50
C SER A 335 7.50 1.12 -5.81
N TYR A 336 8.38 2.09 -5.56
CA TYR A 336 7.94 3.34 -4.97
C TYR A 336 7.03 4.15 -5.90
N LEU A 337 7.28 4.19 -7.21
CA LEU A 337 6.42 4.89 -8.17
C LEU A 337 5.00 4.33 -8.15
N ARG A 338 4.85 3.00 -8.04
CA ARG A 338 3.53 2.37 -7.85
C ARG A 338 2.88 2.89 -6.57
N ARG A 339 3.60 2.88 -5.43
CA ARG A 339 3.09 3.33 -4.12
C ARG A 339 2.77 4.82 -4.04
N ARG A 340 3.48 5.66 -4.82
CA ARG A 340 3.21 7.11 -4.92
C ARG A 340 1.83 7.42 -5.50
N ASN A 341 1.28 6.51 -6.30
CA ASN A 341 0.02 6.71 -7.00
C ASN A 341 -1.06 5.81 -6.38
N PRO A 342 -1.66 6.18 -5.24
CA PRO A 342 -2.77 5.43 -4.67
C PRO A 342 -3.99 5.43 -5.60
N PRO A 343 -4.90 4.45 -5.46
CA PRO A 343 -6.17 4.46 -6.20
C PRO A 343 -6.93 5.76 -5.98
N SER A 344 -7.35 6.38 -7.07
CA SER A 344 -8.18 7.57 -7.04
C SER A 344 -9.66 7.19 -6.97
N SER A 345 -10.53 8.18 -6.75
CA SER A 345 -11.99 7.98 -6.89
C SER A 345 -12.36 7.40 -8.26
N GLU A 346 -11.66 7.85 -9.32
CA GLU A 346 -11.83 7.35 -10.69
C GLU A 346 -11.50 5.84 -10.76
N THR A 347 -10.40 5.36 -10.17
CA THR A 347 -10.06 3.94 -10.12
C THR A 347 -11.20 3.06 -9.57
N TYR A 348 -11.90 3.53 -8.54
CA TYR A 348 -13.04 2.81 -7.98
C TYR A 348 -14.28 2.90 -8.88
N GLN A 349 -14.52 4.04 -9.55
CA GLN A 349 -15.60 4.19 -10.52
C GLN A 349 -15.39 3.29 -11.75
N GLU A 350 -14.16 3.19 -12.25
CA GLU A 350 -13.76 2.31 -13.35
C GLU A 350 -13.96 0.83 -12.99
N SER A 351 -13.62 0.45 -11.75
CA SER A 351 -13.89 -0.87 -11.20
C SER A 351 -15.39 -1.17 -11.10
N LYS A 352 -16.18 -0.22 -10.58
CA LYS A 352 -17.65 -0.34 -10.50
C LYS A 352 -18.28 -0.46 -11.88
N ALA A 353 -17.77 0.24 -12.90
CA ALA A 353 -18.29 0.18 -14.25
C ALA A 353 -18.23 -1.24 -14.85
N ILE A 354 -17.11 -1.96 -14.68
CA ILE A 354 -17.01 -3.34 -15.15
C ILE A 354 -17.83 -4.31 -14.29
N LEU A 355 -17.91 -4.08 -12.98
CA LEU A 355 -18.76 -4.86 -12.07
C LEU A 355 -20.25 -4.79 -12.47
N HIS A 356 -20.75 -3.58 -12.70
CA HIS A 356 -22.13 -3.35 -13.15
C HIS A 356 -22.41 -3.97 -14.50
N ALA A 357 -21.50 -3.83 -15.48
CA ALA A 357 -21.66 -4.46 -16.80
C ALA A 357 -21.72 -6.00 -16.72
N MET A 358 -21.06 -6.59 -15.71
CA MET A 358 -21.10 -8.03 -15.45
C MET A 358 -22.28 -8.48 -14.55
N GLY A 359 -23.17 -7.56 -14.16
CA GLY A 359 -24.35 -7.86 -13.34
C GLY A 359 -24.07 -8.01 -11.85
N VAL A 360 -22.93 -7.56 -11.35
CA VAL A 360 -22.57 -7.70 -9.93
C VAL A 360 -23.07 -6.48 -9.12
N PRO A 361 -23.88 -6.67 -8.07
CA PRO A 361 -24.33 -5.58 -7.22
C PRO A 361 -23.15 -4.96 -6.47
N CYS A 362 -23.09 -3.64 -6.45
CA CYS A 362 -22.06 -2.85 -5.77
C CYS A 362 -22.72 -1.98 -4.71
N ILE A 363 -22.44 -2.27 -3.44
CA ILE A 363 -22.99 -1.56 -2.28
C ILE A 363 -21.91 -0.66 -1.69
N GLU A 364 -22.27 0.56 -1.33
CA GLU A 364 -21.42 1.42 -0.52
C GLU A 364 -21.86 1.32 0.94
N SER A 365 -20.89 1.20 1.84
CA SER A 365 -21.15 1.27 3.28
C SER A 365 -21.69 2.65 3.66
N THR A 366 -22.69 2.69 4.55
CA THR A 366 -23.27 3.93 5.09
C THR A 366 -22.82 4.13 6.53
N GLY A 367 -22.59 5.38 6.94
CA GLY A 367 -22.06 5.67 8.28
C GLY A 367 -20.56 5.36 8.45
N PRO A 368 -20.05 5.35 9.69
CA PRO A 368 -18.63 5.21 10.01
C PRO A 368 -18.15 3.75 9.96
N PHE A 369 -18.58 2.98 8.96
CA PHE A 369 -18.28 1.56 8.82
C PHE A 369 -17.51 1.27 7.54
N GLU A 370 -16.58 0.32 7.64
CA GLU A 370 -15.77 -0.12 6.51
C GLU A 370 -16.44 -1.24 5.70
N ALA A 371 -15.92 -1.49 4.50
CA ALA A 371 -16.49 -2.48 3.59
C ALA A 371 -16.55 -3.88 4.20
N GLU A 372 -15.53 -4.30 4.94
CA GLU A 372 -15.44 -5.61 5.58
C GLU A 372 -16.43 -5.76 6.74
N ALA A 373 -16.79 -4.68 7.43
CA ALA A 373 -17.82 -4.68 8.46
C ALA A 373 -19.21 -4.94 7.86
N LEU A 374 -19.55 -4.24 6.77
CA LEU A 374 -20.83 -4.44 6.08
C LEU A 374 -20.87 -5.81 5.40
N ALA A 375 -19.76 -6.25 4.78
CA ALA A 375 -19.66 -7.59 4.24
C ALA A 375 -19.87 -8.67 5.31
N SER A 376 -19.31 -8.47 6.51
CA SER A 376 -19.53 -9.36 7.65
C SER A 376 -20.99 -9.35 8.10
N SER A 377 -21.63 -8.19 8.16
CA SER A 377 -23.07 -8.06 8.48
C SER A 377 -23.94 -8.86 7.51
N LEU A 378 -23.68 -8.79 6.20
CA LEU A 378 -24.42 -9.56 5.19
C LEU A 378 -24.31 -11.07 5.41
N VAL A 379 -23.11 -11.57 5.73
CA VAL A 379 -22.87 -13.00 5.98
C VAL A 379 -23.54 -13.46 7.27
N LEU A 380 -23.39 -12.71 8.36
CA LEU A 380 -23.97 -13.06 9.67
C LEU A 380 -25.51 -13.07 9.66
N HIS A 381 -26.14 -12.29 8.78
CA HIS A 381 -27.58 -12.28 8.57
C HIS A 381 -28.06 -13.29 7.51
N GLY A 382 -27.17 -14.12 6.96
CA GLY A 382 -27.52 -15.19 6.02
C GLY A 382 -27.85 -14.72 4.61
N LEU A 383 -27.48 -13.49 4.24
CA LEU A 383 -27.64 -12.96 2.87
C LEU A 383 -26.48 -13.36 1.95
N ALA A 384 -25.39 -13.87 2.52
CA ALA A 384 -24.26 -14.46 1.82
C ALA A 384 -23.58 -15.53 2.68
N ASP A 385 -22.70 -16.33 2.08
CA ASP A 385 -22.02 -17.44 2.77
C ASP A 385 -20.64 -17.04 3.31
N TYR A 386 -19.91 -16.18 2.59
CA TYR A 386 -18.51 -15.86 2.90
C TYR A 386 -18.15 -14.42 2.56
N VAL A 387 -17.22 -13.84 3.31
CA VAL A 387 -16.55 -12.58 2.97
C VAL A 387 -15.22 -12.90 2.30
N ALA A 388 -15.00 -12.41 1.09
CA ALA A 388 -13.70 -12.46 0.42
C ALA A 388 -12.92 -11.17 0.68
N SER A 389 -11.94 -11.25 1.57
CA SER A 389 -11.03 -10.15 1.92
C SER A 389 -9.68 -10.70 2.36
N GLU A 390 -8.68 -9.83 2.42
CA GLU A 390 -7.39 -10.13 3.06
C GLU A 390 -7.28 -9.49 4.44
N ASP A 391 -8.29 -8.71 4.82
CA ASP A 391 -8.39 -8.16 6.15
C ASP A 391 -8.89 -9.24 7.13
N THR A 392 -8.12 -9.43 8.20
CA THR A 392 -8.48 -10.38 9.25
C THR A 392 -9.49 -9.82 10.24
N ASP A 393 -9.84 -8.54 10.13
CA ASP A 393 -10.89 -7.89 10.95
C ASP A 393 -12.27 -8.54 10.73
N VAL A 394 -12.50 -9.17 9.56
CA VAL A 394 -13.67 -10.03 9.30
C VAL A 394 -13.82 -11.14 10.35
N LEU A 395 -12.71 -11.74 10.79
CA LEU A 395 -12.73 -12.79 11.82
C LEU A 395 -13.12 -12.24 13.19
N VAL A 396 -12.90 -10.94 13.41
CA VAL A 396 -13.29 -10.24 14.63
C VAL A 396 -14.79 -10.03 14.63
N TYR A 397 -15.43 -9.81 13.48
CA TYR A 397 -16.90 -9.81 13.38
C TYR A 397 -17.53 -11.20 13.47
N GLU A 398 -16.73 -12.27 13.57
CA GLU A 398 -17.16 -13.68 13.57
C GLU A 398 -17.66 -14.23 12.23
N ALA A 399 -17.52 -13.46 11.15
CA ALA A 399 -17.91 -13.91 9.82
C ALA A 399 -16.90 -14.92 9.22
N ALA A 400 -17.35 -15.67 8.21
CA ALA A 400 -16.51 -16.62 7.49
C ALA A 400 -15.70 -15.92 6.39
N LEU A 401 -14.37 -15.89 6.55
CA LEU A 401 -13.42 -15.22 5.68
C LEU A 401 -12.81 -16.18 4.66
N ILE A 402 -12.86 -15.81 3.38
CA ILE A 402 -12.06 -16.40 2.30
C ILE A 402 -10.90 -15.45 1.98
N ARG A 403 -9.68 -15.96 2.11
CA ARG A 403 -8.45 -15.29 1.70
C ARG A 403 -7.88 -15.91 0.42
N ASN A 404 -6.97 -15.18 -0.19
CA ASN A 404 -6.26 -15.51 -1.43
C ASN A 404 -7.15 -15.58 -2.67
N ILE A 405 -8.31 -14.92 -2.66
CA ILE A 405 -9.25 -14.93 -3.80
C ILE A 405 -8.60 -14.36 -5.08
N THR A 406 -7.71 -13.38 -4.91
CA THR A 406 -6.94 -12.75 -5.99
C THR A 406 -5.56 -13.35 -6.17
N SER A 407 -5.22 -14.48 -5.54
CA SER A 407 -3.95 -15.19 -5.76
C SER A 407 -4.22 -16.52 -6.45
N ARG A 408 -3.38 -16.91 -7.42
CA ARG A 408 -3.44 -18.23 -8.08
C ARG A 408 -2.36 -19.19 -7.60
N SER A 409 -1.23 -18.67 -7.10
CA SER A 409 -0.12 -19.45 -6.57
C SER A 409 -0.43 -20.05 -5.21
N GLU A 410 -1.28 -19.37 -4.42
CA GLU A 410 -1.69 -19.82 -3.10
C GLU A 410 -3.10 -20.43 -3.14
N PRO A 411 -3.38 -21.46 -2.32
CA PRO A 411 -4.73 -22.00 -2.19
C PRO A 411 -5.65 -20.96 -1.53
N LEU A 412 -6.95 -21.04 -1.84
CA LEU A 412 -7.94 -20.30 -1.07
C LEU A 412 -7.95 -20.81 0.37
N ILE A 413 -7.94 -19.88 1.31
CA ILE A 413 -7.97 -20.17 2.74
C ILE A 413 -9.32 -19.73 3.28
N LEU A 414 -10.07 -20.66 3.86
CA LEU A 414 -11.31 -20.41 4.55
C LEU A 414 -11.08 -20.47 6.07
N VAL A 415 -11.50 -19.43 6.77
CA VAL A 415 -11.44 -19.33 8.24
C VAL A 415 -12.73 -18.72 8.76
N SER A 416 -13.41 -19.39 9.69
CA SER A 416 -14.59 -18.87 10.38
C SER A 416 -14.19 -18.18 11.68
N GLY A 417 -14.60 -16.91 11.86
CA GLY A 417 -14.34 -16.20 13.11
C GLY A 417 -15.03 -16.85 14.32
N THR A 418 -16.23 -17.43 14.15
CA THR A 418 -16.89 -18.23 15.19
C THR A 418 -16.08 -19.46 15.58
N ASP A 419 -15.51 -20.18 14.59
CA ASP A 419 -14.70 -21.38 14.85
C ASP A 419 -13.38 -21.03 15.53
N VAL A 420 -12.78 -19.90 15.16
CA VAL A 420 -11.60 -19.34 15.83
C VAL A 420 -11.90 -19.05 17.29
N ARG A 421 -12.93 -18.26 17.58
CA ARG A 421 -13.31 -17.93 18.96
C ARG A 421 -13.59 -19.18 19.79
N THR A 422 -14.37 -20.11 19.23
CA THR A 422 -14.74 -21.36 19.90
C THR A 422 -13.52 -22.24 20.16
N SER A 423 -12.62 -22.38 19.18
CA SER A 423 -11.36 -23.16 19.34
C SER A 423 -10.41 -22.54 20.37
N LEU A 424 -10.47 -21.22 20.57
CA LEU A 424 -9.71 -20.53 21.62
C LEU A 424 -10.39 -20.60 22.99
N ASN A 425 -11.61 -21.15 23.10
CA ASN A 425 -12.43 -21.20 24.31
C ASN A 425 -12.63 -19.81 24.92
N LEU A 426 -12.97 -18.82 24.10
CA LEU A 426 -13.28 -17.46 24.54
C LEU A 426 -14.77 -17.15 24.29
N ASP A 427 -15.36 -16.36 25.18
CA ASP A 427 -16.62 -15.70 24.88
C ASP A 427 -16.40 -14.49 23.95
N ARG A 428 -17.49 -13.86 23.49
CA ARG A 428 -17.43 -12.76 22.53
C ARG A 428 -16.56 -11.60 23.04
N ALA A 429 -16.81 -11.16 24.26
CA ALA A 429 -16.12 -10.03 24.88
C ALA A 429 -14.61 -10.31 25.05
N SER A 430 -14.27 -11.48 25.60
CA SER A 430 -12.87 -11.90 25.75
C SER A 430 -12.15 -12.07 24.42
N TYR A 431 -12.86 -12.50 23.36
CA TYR A 431 -12.29 -12.63 22.03
C TYR A 431 -11.95 -11.28 21.40
N VAL A 432 -12.83 -10.28 21.52
CA VAL A 432 -12.55 -8.92 21.07
C VAL A 432 -11.35 -8.35 21.83
N ASP A 433 -11.33 -8.45 23.16
CA ASP A 433 -10.20 -7.98 23.98
C ASP A 433 -8.89 -8.70 23.64
N PHE A 434 -8.95 -10.01 23.41
CA PHE A 434 -7.80 -10.79 22.94
C PHE A 434 -7.23 -10.22 21.64
N VAL A 435 -8.10 -9.96 20.65
CA VAL A 435 -7.72 -9.38 19.36
C VAL A 435 -7.13 -7.97 19.53
N LEU A 436 -7.74 -7.12 20.34
CA LEU A 436 -7.24 -5.75 20.59
C LEU A 436 -5.85 -5.76 21.25
N LEU A 437 -5.57 -6.74 22.12
CA LEU A 437 -4.22 -6.92 22.69
C LEU A 437 -3.17 -7.34 21.66
N LEU A 438 -3.57 -8.00 20.56
CA LEU A 438 -2.65 -8.34 19.47
C LEU A 438 -2.26 -7.10 18.67
N GLY A 439 -3.11 -6.07 18.69
CA GLY A 439 -2.99 -4.85 17.89
C GLY A 439 -3.83 -4.94 16.62
N THR A 440 -4.64 -3.90 16.41
CA THR A 440 -5.54 -3.72 15.26
C THR A 440 -5.34 -2.31 14.69
N ASP A 441 -6.04 -1.98 13.60
CA ASP A 441 -6.10 -0.60 13.09
C ASP A 441 -6.68 0.38 14.14
N PHE A 442 -7.36 -0.12 15.17
CA PHE A 442 -8.04 0.66 16.22
C PHE A 442 -7.32 0.66 17.58
N SER A 443 -6.30 -0.19 17.76
CA SER A 443 -5.65 -0.36 19.07
C SER A 443 -4.17 -0.69 18.95
N GLN A 444 -3.37 -0.03 19.80
CA GLN A 444 -1.93 -0.28 19.83
C GLN A 444 -1.58 -1.53 20.65
N ARG A 445 -0.67 -2.35 20.11
CA ARG A 445 -0.15 -3.51 20.82
C ARG A 445 0.67 -3.12 22.06
N ILE A 446 0.45 -3.78 23.19
CA ILE A 446 1.26 -3.62 24.39
C ILE A 446 2.64 -4.27 24.18
N LYS A 447 3.71 -3.54 24.51
CA LYS A 447 5.09 -4.02 24.30
C LYS A 447 5.31 -5.33 25.06
N ASN A 448 5.97 -6.29 24.41
CA ASN A 448 6.24 -7.64 24.96
C ASN A 448 4.99 -8.48 25.25
N VAL A 449 3.80 -8.08 24.82
CA VAL A 449 2.59 -8.91 24.88
C VAL A 449 2.35 -9.46 23.48
N GLY A 450 2.67 -10.73 23.26
CA GLY A 450 2.40 -11.44 22.00
C GLY A 450 1.20 -12.38 22.10
N PRO A 451 0.76 -13.01 20.99
CA PRO A 451 -0.50 -13.77 20.96
C PRO A 451 -0.65 -14.83 22.05
N GLN A 452 0.40 -15.59 22.34
CA GLN A 452 0.37 -16.59 23.42
C GLN A 452 0.17 -15.96 24.81
N ARG A 453 0.82 -14.82 25.07
CA ARG A 453 0.73 -14.11 26.34
C ARG A 453 -0.60 -13.36 26.46
N ALA A 454 -1.07 -12.73 25.39
CA ALA A 454 -2.38 -12.10 25.33
C ALA A 454 -3.49 -13.10 25.65
N LEU A 455 -3.48 -14.29 25.04
CA LEU A 455 -4.46 -15.34 25.33
C LEU A 455 -4.40 -15.80 26.79
N LYS A 456 -3.19 -15.94 27.35
CA LYS A 456 -2.99 -16.28 28.76
C LYS A 456 -3.63 -15.22 29.67
N PHE A 457 -3.31 -13.95 29.43
CA PHE A 457 -3.80 -12.83 30.22
C PHE A 457 -5.32 -12.68 30.16
N ILE A 458 -5.92 -12.85 28.98
CA ILE A 458 -7.37 -12.81 28.84
C ILE A 458 -8.04 -13.95 29.63
N ARG A 459 -7.46 -15.15 29.63
CA ARG A 459 -8.00 -16.27 30.42
C ARG A 459 -7.84 -16.08 31.92
N GLU A 460 -6.81 -15.38 32.36
CA GLU A 460 -6.53 -15.15 33.80
C GLU A 460 -7.31 -13.95 34.35
N HIS A 461 -7.45 -12.88 33.57
CA HIS A 461 -7.93 -11.58 34.04
C HIS A 461 -9.26 -11.14 33.38
N GLY A 462 -9.70 -11.80 32.31
CA GLY A 462 -10.99 -11.60 31.64
C GLY A 462 -11.05 -10.38 30.70
N SER A 463 -10.47 -9.24 31.08
CA SER A 463 -10.53 -8.00 30.30
C SER A 463 -9.21 -7.23 30.29
N ILE A 464 -9.06 -6.34 29.30
CA ILE A 464 -7.88 -5.46 29.19
C ILE A 464 -7.71 -4.58 30.44
N GLU A 465 -8.80 -4.08 31.03
CA GLU A 465 -8.77 -3.29 32.26
C GLU A 465 -8.08 -4.05 33.41
N HIS A 466 -8.55 -5.26 33.72
CA HIS A 466 -7.96 -6.07 34.78
C HIS A 466 -6.51 -6.48 34.49
N ILE A 467 -6.16 -6.67 33.21
CA ILE A 467 -4.76 -6.94 32.81
C ILE A 467 -3.87 -5.75 33.18
N LEU A 468 -4.30 -4.52 32.89
CA LEU A 468 -3.49 -3.33 33.23
C LEU A 468 -3.35 -3.12 34.74
N GLU A 469 -4.34 -3.55 35.53
CA GLU A 469 -4.31 -3.48 37.00
C GLU A 469 -3.34 -4.51 37.61
N HIS A 470 -3.35 -5.75 37.10
CA HIS A 470 -2.61 -6.86 37.71
C HIS A 470 -1.22 -7.06 37.09
N GLU A 471 -1.07 -6.85 35.79
CA GLU A 471 0.15 -7.08 35.01
C GLU A 471 0.91 -5.77 34.77
N THR A 472 1.13 -4.99 35.84
CA THR A 472 1.72 -3.63 35.81
C THR A 472 3.08 -3.53 35.09
N GLN A 473 3.82 -4.64 34.99
CA GLN A 473 5.07 -4.74 34.23
C GLN A 473 4.88 -4.56 32.71
N TYR A 474 3.66 -4.74 32.19
CA TYR A 474 3.29 -4.57 30.78
C TYR A 474 2.38 -3.34 30.62
N SER A 475 2.98 -2.16 30.57
CA SER A 475 2.23 -0.92 30.37
C SER A 475 2.09 -0.56 28.88
N PRO A 476 0.95 0.03 28.46
CA PRO A 476 0.82 0.64 27.15
C PRO A 476 1.81 1.80 26.99
N ARG A 477 2.11 2.18 25.74
CA ARG A 477 3.05 3.28 25.45
C ARG A 477 2.47 4.65 25.81
N GLN A 478 1.16 4.78 25.65
CA GLN A 478 0.41 5.97 26.03
C GLN A 478 -0.13 5.82 27.46
N PRO A 479 -0.54 6.91 28.12
CA PRO A 479 -1.21 6.85 29.42
C PRO A 479 -2.35 5.83 29.42
N PRO A 480 -2.49 4.98 30.46
CA PRO A 480 -3.51 3.94 30.52
C PRO A 480 -4.93 4.45 30.25
N GLU A 481 -5.26 5.67 30.69
CA GLU A 481 -6.56 6.29 30.44
C GLU A 481 -6.84 6.51 28.95
N LEU A 482 -5.87 7.00 28.19
CA LEU A 482 -6.00 7.20 26.74
C LEU A 482 -6.06 5.85 26.01
N TYR A 483 -5.23 4.90 26.42
CA TYR A 483 -5.26 3.55 25.87
C TYR A 483 -6.63 2.89 26.07
N LEU A 484 -7.21 2.96 27.27
CA LEU A 484 -8.53 2.39 27.55
C LEU A 484 -9.66 3.14 26.82
N LYS A 485 -9.53 4.45 26.58
CA LYS A 485 -10.46 5.18 25.69
C LYS A 485 -10.42 4.62 24.27
N GLN A 486 -9.23 4.36 23.72
CA GLN A 486 -9.08 3.73 22.40
C GLN A 486 -9.68 2.32 22.37
N VAL A 487 -9.41 1.50 23.40
CA VAL A 487 -9.98 0.16 23.53
C VAL A 487 -11.51 0.19 23.52
N ARG A 488 -12.14 1.14 24.23
CA ARG A 488 -13.61 1.28 24.23
C ARG A 488 -14.16 1.66 22.84
N LEU A 489 -13.52 2.59 22.14
CA LEU A 489 -13.89 2.94 20.78
C LEU A 489 -13.74 1.73 19.84
N ALA A 490 -12.65 0.99 19.96
CA ALA A 490 -12.41 -0.21 19.16
C ALA A 490 -13.44 -1.32 19.44
N ARG A 491 -13.82 -1.54 20.71
CA ARG A 491 -14.93 -2.46 21.06
C ARG A 491 -16.22 -2.06 20.36
N SER A 492 -16.59 -0.78 20.41
CA SER A 492 -17.82 -0.30 19.77
C SER A 492 -17.88 -0.58 18.26
N VAL A 493 -16.73 -0.55 17.58
CA VAL A 493 -16.62 -0.87 16.14
C VAL A 493 -16.86 -2.35 15.85
N PHE A 494 -16.39 -3.25 16.71
CA PHE A 494 -16.55 -4.71 16.53
C PHE A 494 -17.82 -5.29 17.17
N GLU A 495 -18.48 -4.52 18.03
CA GLU A 495 -19.78 -4.86 18.63
C GLU A 495 -20.96 -4.35 17.80
N THR A 496 -20.76 -3.28 17.02
CA THR A 496 -21.81 -2.69 16.19
C THR A 496 -21.66 -3.12 14.74
N LEU A 497 -22.63 -3.89 14.24
CA LEU A 497 -22.70 -4.24 12.82
C LEU A 497 -23.41 -3.13 12.03
N PRO A 498 -22.97 -2.84 10.79
CA PRO A 498 -23.67 -1.91 9.92
C PRO A 498 -25.09 -2.39 9.61
N PRO A 499 -26.06 -1.47 9.43
CA PRO A 499 -27.41 -1.82 9.01
C PRO A 499 -27.39 -2.46 7.62
N LEU A 500 -28.30 -3.40 7.40
CA LEU A 500 -28.41 -4.08 6.12
C LEU A 500 -28.97 -3.13 5.04
N PRO A 501 -28.44 -3.14 3.81
CA PRO A 501 -29.03 -2.43 2.69
C PRO A 501 -30.37 -3.06 2.31
N SER A 502 -31.16 -2.35 1.50
CA SER A 502 -32.44 -2.89 1.03
C SER A 502 -32.20 -4.14 0.15
N PRO A 503 -33.03 -5.19 0.27
CA PRO A 503 -32.83 -6.45 -0.46
C PRO A 503 -32.77 -6.27 -1.99
N GLU A 504 -33.41 -5.24 -2.53
CA GLU A 504 -33.41 -4.93 -3.96
C GLU A 504 -32.01 -4.57 -4.47
N LEU A 505 -31.19 -3.92 -3.63
CA LEU A 505 -29.82 -3.54 -3.99
C LEU A 505 -28.88 -4.75 -4.06
N LEU A 506 -29.23 -5.85 -3.40
CA LEU A 506 -28.43 -7.08 -3.36
C LEU A 506 -28.74 -8.02 -4.51
N GLN A 507 -29.77 -7.73 -5.32
CA GLN A 507 -30.14 -8.60 -6.43
C GLN A 507 -29.09 -8.52 -7.55
N PRO A 508 -28.67 -9.67 -8.12
CA PRO A 508 -27.82 -9.68 -9.30
C PRO A 508 -28.48 -8.96 -10.46
N GLY A 509 -27.71 -8.11 -11.14
CA GLY A 509 -28.11 -7.49 -12.40
C GLY A 509 -27.95 -8.45 -13.58
N GLU A 510 -28.40 -8.03 -14.75
CA GLU A 510 -28.18 -8.78 -15.98
C GLU A 510 -26.75 -8.60 -16.48
N TYR A 511 -26.12 -9.70 -16.86
CA TYR A 511 -24.81 -9.67 -17.50
C TYR A 511 -24.96 -9.12 -18.93
N ASN A 512 -24.25 -8.04 -19.24
CA ASN A 512 -24.34 -7.35 -20.53
C ASN A 512 -23.02 -7.46 -21.33
N ASP A 513 -22.97 -8.43 -22.24
CA ASP A 513 -21.80 -8.67 -23.11
C ASP A 513 -21.33 -7.42 -23.85
N LYS A 514 -22.28 -6.59 -24.33
CA LYS A 514 -21.97 -5.39 -25.10
C LYS A 514 -21.32 -4.33 -24.21
N GLU A 515 -21.87 -4.07 -23.03
CA GLU A 515 -21.30 -3.12 -22.07
C GLU A 515 -19.93 -3.59 -21.57
N VAL A 516 -19.75 -4.88 -21.29
CA VAL A 516 -18.44 -5.45 -20.93
C VAL A 516 -17.43 -5.17 -22.05
N CYS A 517 -17.78 -5.45 -23.30
CA CYS A 517 -16.92 -5.19 -24.45
C CYS A 517 -16.62 -3.69 -24.61
N ASP A 518 -17.61 -2.81 -24.38
CA ASP A 518 -17.47 -1.36 -24.52
C ASP A 518 -16.57 -0.78 -23.43
N VAL A 519 -16.71 -1.23 -22.17
CA VAL A 519 -15.82 -0.87 -21.05
C VAL A 519 -14.38 -1.31 -21.35
N LEU A 520 -14.18 -2.57 -21.75
CA LEU A 520 -12.84 -3.05 -22.08
C LEU A 520 -12.23 -2.33 -23.30
N ARG A 521 -13.03 -1.99 -24.31
CA ARG A 521 -12.57 -1.21 -25.47
C ARG A 521 -12.18 0.21 -25.08
N ARG A 522 -12.97 0.87 -24.24
CA ARG A 522 -12.71 2.24 -23.74
C ARG A 522 -11.32 2.34 -23.11
N TYR A 523 -10.92 1.32 -22.37
CA TYR A 523 -9.63 1.26 -21.69
C TYR A 523 -8.53 0.52 -22.48
N GLN A 524 -8.74 0.23 -23.78
CA GLN A 524 -7.78 -0.48 -24.64
C GLN A 524 -7.38 -1.89 -24.13
N LEU A 525 -8.28 -2.53 -23.39
CA LEU A 525 -8.07 -3.84 -22.77
C LEU A 525 -8.51 -5.01 -23.66
N SER A 526 -9.17 -4.76 -24.79
CA SER A 526 -9.74 -5.82 -25.65
C SER A 526 -8.73 -6.88 -26.10
N ARG A 527 -7.46 -6.49 -26.33
CA ARG A 527 -6.39 -7.43 -26.68
C ARG A 527 -6.12 -8.49 -25.60
N PHE A 528 -6.40 -8.17 -24.34
CA PHE A 528 -6.19 -9.07 -23.20
C PHE A 528 -7.38 -10.00 -22.93
N MET A 529 -8.43 -9.93 -23.76
CA MET A 529 -9.58 -10.85 -23.70
C MET A 529 -9.26 -12.20 -24.35
N ALA A 530 -8.44 -12.22 -25.40
CA ALA A 530 -8.18 -13.38 -26.25
C ALA A 530 -6.82 -14.04 -26.01
N SER A 531 -5.89 -13.36 -25.32
CA SER A 531 -4.56 -13.91 -25.06
C SER A 531 -4.58 -14.91 -23.90
N ASP A 532 -4.46 -16.19 -24.22
CA ASP A 532 -3.97 -17.23 -23.29
C ASP A 532 -2.48 -16.97 -22.90
N ASP A 533 -1.79 -16.09 -23.62
CA ASP A 533 -0.37 -15.73 -23.44
C ASP A 533 -0.06 -14.93 -22.15
N TRP A 534 -1.08 -14.58 -21.37
CA TRP A 534 -0.87 -13.95 -20.07
C TRP A 534 -0.99 -14.99 -18.97
N ASP A 535 0.11 -15.25 -18.26
CA ASP A 535 0.08 -16.09 -17.08
C ASP A 535 -0.82 -15.45 -16.00
N SER A 536 -2.02 -16.00 -15.85
CA SER A 536 -2.98 -15.58 -14.84
C SER A 536 -2.42 -15.74 -13.42
N SER A 537 -1.34 -16.51 -13.24
CA SER A 537 -0.58 -16.54 -12.00
C SER A 537 0.10 -15.20 -11.75
N ALA A 538 0.77 -14.59 -12.72
CA ALA A 538 1.57 -13.36 -12.56
C ALA A 538 0.76 -12.09 -12.20
N ALA A 539 -0.48 -11.92 -12.71
CA ALA A 539 -1.34 -10.77 -12.35
C ALA A 539 -1.87 -10.83 -10.91
N LEU A 540 -1.92 -12.05 -10.36
CA LEU A 540 -2.52 -12.43 -9.08
C LEU A 540 -1.43 -12.84 -8.06
N GLU A 541 -0.19 -13.02 -8.51
CA GLU A 541 1.04 -13.29 -7.76
C GLU A 541 1.53 -12.11 -6.92
N GLY A 542 0.92 -10.94 -7.09
CA GLY A 542 1.29 -9.73 -6.36
C GLY A 542 1.10 -9.91 -4.85
N ASN A 543 2.18 -10.28 -4.17
CA ASN A 543 2.34 -10.07 -2.74
C ASN A 543 2.53 -8.57 -2.50
N TYR A 544 1.44 -7.81 -2.56
CA TYR A 544 1.44 -6.35 -2.45
C TYR A 544 2.12 -5.84 -1.16
N PHE A 545 2.09 -6.63 -0.09
CA PHE A 545 2.76 -6.33 1.18
C PHE A 545 4.16 -6.93 1.33
N PHE A 546 4.57 -7.80 0.40
CA PHE A 546 5.91 -8.37 0.33
C PHE A 546 6.42 -8.26 -1.10
N ASP A 547 6.44 -7.04 -1.66
CA ASP A 547 7.52 -6.67 -2.58
C ASP A 547 8.78 -7.06 -1.81
N ASN A 548 9.32 -8.25 -2.09
CA ASN A 548 10.45 -8.81 -1.38
C ASN A 548 11.68 -8.32 -2.15
N PRO A 549 12.32 -7.22 -1.73
CA PRO A 549 13.52 -6.75 -2.40
C PRO A 549 14.69 -7.75 -2.28
N ALA A 550 14.53 -8.85 -1.51
CA ALA A 550 15.49 -9.95 -1.45
C ALA A 550 15.33 -11.00 -2.56
N ALA A 551 14.35 -10.87 -3.47
CA ALA A 551 14.15 -11.79 -4.60
C ALA A 551 15.03 -11.48 -5.84
N ALA A 552 16.09 -10.68 -5.69
CA ALA A 552 17.09 -10.43 -6.74
C ALA A 552 18.54 -10.41 -6.20
#